data_AF-A0A7C5XYU2-F1
#
_entry.id   AF-A0A7C5XYU2-F1
#
_cell.length_a   1.000
_cell.length_b   1.000
_cell.length_c   1.000
_cell.angle_alpha   90.00
_cell.angle_beta   90.00
_cell.angle_gamma   90.00
#
_symmetry.space_group_name_H-M   'P 1'
#
loop_
_entity.id
_entity.type
_entity.pdbx_description
1 polymer ?
#
loop_
_entity_poly.entity_id
_entity_poly.type
_entity_poly.pdbx_seq_one_letter_code
_entity_poly.pdbx_strand_id
1 'polypeptide(L)'
;MKLLRVVVVPVLSVLDLVLMIAMWVIVARALISWVEPNPMNPIVRTLRQLTDPILRPLQRLQWRLFRRPIAVDLSPLFAILIIYMVRVFLAQLKMAILF
;
A
#
# COMPACT_ATOMS: atom_id res chain seq x y z
N MET A 1 16.86 22.02 17.95
CA MET A 1 16.12 20.74 18.07
C MET A 1 14.60 20.92 18.06
N LYS A 2 13.99 21.81 18.87
CA LYS A 2 12.53 22.08 18.81
C LYS A 2 11.99 22.44 17.42
N LEU A 3 12.67 23.34 16.70
CA LEU A 3 12.24 23.78 15.36
C LEU A 3 12.20 22.63 14.34
N LEU A 4 13.18 21.71 14.40
CA LEU A 4 13.24 20.53 13.54
C LEU A 4 12.03 19.60 13.78
N ARG A 5 11.66 19.37 15.05
CA ARG A 5 10.51 18.52 15.43
C ARG A 5 9.20 19.09 14.87
N VAL A 6 9.01 20.40 14.94
CA VAL A 6 7.80 21.10 14.48
C VAL A 6 7.58 20.92 12.97
N VAL A 7 8.65 20.89 12.18
CA VAL A 7 8.54 20.72 10.71
C VAL A 7 8.49 19.24 10.32
N VAL A 8 9.33 18.40 10.91
CA VAL A 8 9.48 17.00 10.47
C VAL A 8 8.30 16.12 10.91
N VAL A 9 7.80 16.27 12.15
CA VAL A 9 6.75 15.38 12.67
C VAL A 9 5.43 15.46 11.89
N PRO A 10 4.93 16.65 11.50
CA PRO A 10 3.74 16.75 10.64
C PRO A 10 3.95 16.09 9.28
N VAL A 11 5.12 16.28 8.66
CA VAL A 11 5.44 15.65 7.37
C VAL A 11 5.42 14.13 7.47
N LEU A 12 6.04 13.55 8.51
CA LEU A 12 5.98 12.10 8.76
C LEU A 12 4.54 11.62 9.02
N SER A 13 3.71 12.44 9.66
CA SER A 13 2.32 12.09 9.96
C SER A 13 1.44 12.13 8.71
N VAL A 14 1.65 13.10 7.81
CA VAL A 14 0.98 13.14 6.50
C VAL A 14 1.41 11.95 5.65
N LEU A 15 2.70 11.59 5.67
CA LEU A 15 3.19 10.42 4.95
C LEU A 15 2.56 9.12 5.48
N ASP A 16 2.46 8.96 6.81
CA ASP A 16 1.78 7.81 7.40
C ASP A 16 0.29 7.75 7.00
N LEU A 17 -0.39 8.90 6.98
CA LEU A 17 -1.78 9.00 6.53
C LEU A 17 -1.95 8.55 5.07
N VAL A 18 -1.08 9.01 4.17
CA VAL A 18 -1.10 8.62 2.75
C VAL A 18 -0.89 7.10 2.60
N LEU A 19 0.08 6.54 3.34
CA LEU A 19 0.33 5.10 3.35
C LEU A 19 -0.86 4.31 3.91
N MET A 20 -1.51 4.81 4.96
CA MET A 20 -2.73 4.20 5.51
C MET A 20 -3.86 4.18 4.47
N ILE A 21 -4.09 5.30 3.78
CA ILE A 21 -5.11 5.39 2.71
C ILE A 21 -4.76 4.41 1.59
N ALA A 22 -3.50 4.40 1.12
CA ALA A 22 -3.04 3.48 0.07
C ALA A 22 -3.26 2.01 0.46
N MET A 23 -2.97 1.64 1.71
CA MET A 23 -3.22 0.30 2.24
C MET A 23 -4.70 -0.09 2.13
N TRP A 24 -5.61 0.79 2.55
CA TRP A 24 -7.05 0.53 2.48
C TRP A 24 -7.59 0.48 1.05
N VAL A 25 -7.05 1.31 0.14
CA VAL A 25 -7.39 1.25 -1.28
C VAL A 25 -6.94 -0.09 -1.89
N ILE A 26 -5.78 -0.62 -1.50
CA ILE A 26 -5.30 -1.95 -1.92
C ILE A 26 -6.17 -3.06 -1.33
N VAL A 27 -6.57 -2.96 -0.05
CA VAL A 27 -7.53 -3.90 0.56
C VAL A 27 -8.84 -3.89 -0.21
N ALA A 28 -9.40 -2.72 -0.51
CA ALA A 28 -10.62 -2.60 -1.31
C ALA A 28 -10.45 -3.23 -2.69
N ARG A 29 -9.32 -3.01 -3.37
CA ARG A 29 -8.99 -3.64 -4.66
C ARG A 29 -8.96 -5.16 -4.58
N ALA A 30 -8.40 -5.72 -3.50
CA ALA A 30 -8.31 -7.16 -3.27
C ALA A 30 -9.69 -7.78 -3.00
N LEU A 31 -10.47 -7.18 -2.10
CA LEU A 31 -11.85 -7.62 -1.81
C LEU A 31 -12.72 -7.60 -3.07
N ILE A 32 -12.64 -6.51 -3.83
CA ILE A 32 -13.37 -6.39 -5.10
C ILE A 32 -12.91 -7.43 -6.12
N SER A 33 -11.65 -7.88 -6.11
CA SER A 33 -11.19 -8.92 -7.03
C SER A 33 -11.76 -10.30 -6.74
N TRP A 34 -12.16 -10.60 -5.50
CA TRP A 34 -12.72 -11.89 -5.11
C TRP A 34 -14.17 -12.10 -5.53
N VAL A 35 -14.89 -11.02 -5.85
CA VAL A 35 -16.31 -11.07 -6.22
C VAL A 35 -16.53 -10.93 -7.73
N GLU A 36 -15.46 -11.08 -8.54
CA GLU A 36 -15.52 -11.03 -10.02
C GLU A 36 -16.33 -9.85 -10.59
N PRO A 37 -15.90 -8.61 -10.34
CA PRO A 37 -16.69 -7.42 -10.58
C PRO A 37 -16.68 -7.05 -12.07
N ASN A 38 -17.75 -6.41 -12.55
CA ASN A 38 -17.81 -5.89 -13.92
C ASN A 38 -16.63 -4.92 -14.19
N PRO A 39 -15.72 -5.22 -15.15
CA PRO A 39 -14.55 -4.39 -15.43
C PRO A 39 -14.88 -2.98 -15.90
N MET A 40 -16.07 -2.74 -16.44
CA MET A 40 -16.49 -1.42 -16.94
C MET A 40 -16.99 -0.50 -15.84
N ASN A 41 -17.20 -1.01 -14.62
CA ASN A 41 -17.62 -0.19 -13.49
C ASN A 41 -16.54 0.88 -13.19
N PRO A 42 -16.90 2.18 -13.14
CA PRO A 42 -15.97 3.26 -12.86
C PRO A 42 -15.16 3.06 -11.58
N ILE A 43 -15.76 2.54 -10.50
CA ILE A 43 -15.09 2.30 -9.22
C ILE A 43 -13.95 1.28 -9.39
N VAL A 44 -14.20 0.19 -10.12
CA VAL A 44 -13.19 -0.85 -10.39
C VAL A 44 -12.05 -0.29 -11.24
N ARG A 45 -12.36 0.58 -12.22
CA ARG A 45 -11.34 1.27 -13.02
C ARG A 45 -10.50 2.22 -12.17
N THR A 46 -11.11 3.03 -11.31
CA THR A 46 -10.40 3.94 -10.42
C THR A 46 -9.50 3.18 -9.46
N LEU A 47 -10.00 2.11 -8.83
CA LEU A 47 -9.17 1.28 -7.96
C LEU A 47 -7.97 0.70 -8.71
N ARG A 48 -8.17 0.12 -9.89
CA ARG A 48 -7.05 -0.36 -10.72
C ARG A 48 -6.06 0.76 -11.05
N GLN A 49 -6.52 1.93 -11.46
CA GLN A 49 -5.62 3.05 -11.76
C GLN A 49 -4.78 3.48 -10.56
N LEU A 50 -5.38 3.51 -9.36
CA LEU A 50 -4.68 3.87 -8.13
C LEU A 50 -3.72 2.77 -7.66
N THR A 51 -4.10 1.50 -7.79
CA THR A 51 -3.33 0.39 -7.21
C THR A 51 -2.33 -0.25 -8.17
N ASP A 52 -2.59 -0.25 -9.48
CA ASP A 52 -1.76 -0.95 -10.47
C ASP A 52 -0.28 -0.49 -10.50
N PRO A 53 0.05 0.80 -10.28
CA PRO A 53 1.46 1.23 -10.16
C PRO A 53 2.22 0.48 -9.06
N ILE A 54 1.53 0.08 -7.98
CA ILE A 54 2.10 -0.67 -6.85
C ILE A 54 1.96 -2.19 -7.06
N LEU A 55 0.78 -2.65 -7.50
CA LEU A 55 0.46 -4.07 -7.59
C LEU A 55 1.07 -4.75 -8.83
N ARG A 56 1.13 -4.12 -10.01
CA ARG A 56 1.67 -4.76 -11.22
C ARG A 56 3.16 -5.14 -11.10
N PRO A 57 4.04 -4.32 -10.50
CA PRO A 57 5.41 -4.75 -10.21
C PRO A 57 5.45 -6.00 -9.32
N LEU A 58 4.63 -6.04 -8.27
CA LEU A 58 4.55 -7.18 -7.34
C LEU A 58 3.99 -8.44 -8.01
N GLN A 59 2.96 -8.30 -8.87
CA GLN A 59 2.42 -9.39 -9.68
C GLN A 59 3.49 -9.97 -10.61
N ARG A 60 4.27 -9.10 -11.28
CA ARG A 60 5.39 -9.53 -12.13
C ARG A 60 6.46 -10.25 -11.33
N LEU A 61 6.76 -9.79 -10.12
CA LEU A 61 7.71 -10.46 -9.23
C LEU A 61 7.17 -11.83 -8.79
N GLN A 62 5.90 -11.93 -8.41
CA GLN A 62 5.23 -13.17 -8.08
C GLN A 62 5.35 -14.19 -9.22
N TRP A 63 5.02 -13.80 -10.47
CA TRP A 63 5.15 -14.71 -11.62
C TRP A 63 6.58 -15.21 -11.84
N ARG A 64 7.58 -14.34 -11.64
CA ARG A 64 8.99 -14.72 -11.77
C ARG A 64 9.44 -15.69 -10.68
N LEU A 65 8.99 -15.49 -9.44
CA LEU A 65 9.39 -16.31 -8.30
C LEU A 65 8.74 -17.70 -8.31
N PHE A 66 7.43 -17.76 -8.56
CA PHE A 66 6.68 -19.01 -8.42
C PHE A 66 6.62 -19.85 -9.70
N ARG A 67 7.03 -19.30 -10.86
CA ARG A 67 7.08 -19.96 -12.19
C ARG A 67 5.79 -20.67 -12.62
N ARG A 68 4.68 -20.43 -11.94
CA ARG A 68 3.34 -20.96 -12.23
C ARG A 68 2.30 -19.88 -11.89
N PRO A 69 1.19 -19.81 -12.65
CA PRO A 69 0.07 -18.95 -12.28
C PRO A 69 -0.51 -19.43 -10.94
N ILE A 70 -0.47 -18.57 -9.93
CA ILE A 70 -1.16 -18.81 -8.66
C ILE A 70 -2.63 -18.49 -8.89
N ALA A 71 -3.53 -19.35 -8.39
CA ALA A 71 -4.97 -19.19 -8.52
C ALA A 71 -5.48 -17.87 -7.92
N VAL A 72 -4.78 -17.34 -6.91
CA VAL A 72 -5.10 -16.08 -6.24
C VAL A 72 -3.90 -15.14 -6.37
N ASP A 73 -4.19 -13.88 -6.69
CA ASP A 73 -3.18 -12.82 -6.69
C ASP A 73 -2.80 -12.46 -5.24
N LEU A 74 -1.57 -12.79 -4.82
CA LEU A 74 -1.04 -12.48 -3.50
C LEU A 74 -0.35 -11.11 -3.45
N SER A 75 -0.24 -10.42 -4.58
CA SER A 75 0.39 -9.11 -4.68
C SER A 75 -0.21 -8.06 -3.73
N PRO A 76 -1.55 -8.01 -3.51
CA PRO A 76 -2.13 -7.11 -2.51
C PRO A 76 -1.62 -7.38 -1.10
N LEU A 77 -1.44 -8.66 -0.72
CA LEU A 77 -0.90 -9.04 0.58
C LEU A 77 0.54 -8.56 0.75
N PHE A 78 1.39 -8.79 -0.26
CA PHE A 78 2.77 -8.29 -0.25
C PHE A 78 2.84 -6.76 -0.16
N ALA A 79 1.98 -6.06 -0.91
CA ALA A 79 1.91 -4.61 -0.85
C ALA A 79 1.51 -4.10 0.53
N ILE A 80 0.48 -4.70 1.15
CA ILE A 80 0.02 -4.36 2.50
C ILE A 80 1.15 -4.59 3.51
N LEU A 81 1.86 -5.73 3.42
CA LEU A 81 2.98 -6.03 4.32
C LEU A 81 4.09 -4.99 4.21
N ILE A 82 4.51 -4.64 2.99
CA ILE A 82 5.55 -3.63 2.75
C ILE A 82 5.10 -2.27 3.31
N ILE A 83 3.86 -1.84 3.00
CA ILE A 83 3.32 -0.59 3.52
C ILE A 83 3.30 -0.59 5.04
N TYR A 84 2.84 -1.68 5.67
CA TYR A 84 2.79 -1.81 7.12
C TYR A 84 4.19 -1.70 7.75
N MET A 85 5.20 -2.37 7.19
CA MET A 85 6.58 -2.26 7.65
C MET A 85 7.09 -0.81 7.56
N VAL A 86 6.82 -0.11 6.45
CA VAL A 86 7.20 1.30 6.29
C VAL A 86 6.51 2.17 7.34
N ARG A 87 5.22 1.94 7.62
CA ARG A 87 4.49 2.70 8.64
C ARG A 87 5.05 2.48 10.04
N VAL A 88 5.40 1.24 10.41
CA VAL A 88 6.06 0.94 11.68
C VAL A 88 7.40 1.68 11.78
N PHE A 89 8.18 1.68 10.71
CA PHE A 89 9.44 2.43 10.65
C PHE A 89 9.22 3.95 10.84
N LEU A 90 8.23 4.54 10.16
CA LEU A 90 7.88 5.95 10.32
C LEU A 90 7.43 6.28 11.74
N ALA A 91 6.68 5.39 12.38
CA ALA A 91 6.26 5.55 13.77
C ALA A 91 7.45 5.53 14.73
N GLN A 92 8.39 4.61 14.55
CA GLN A 92 9.62 4.57 15.35
C GLN A 92 10.49 5.82 15.12
N LEU A 93 10.63 6.27 13.87
CA LEU A 93 11.37 7.49 13.56
C LEU A 93 10.73 8.72 14.22
N LYS A 94 9.40 8.83 14.18
CA LYS A 94 8.66 9.91 14.84
C LYS A 94 8.88 9.88 16.36
N MET A 95 8.85 8.70 16.98
CA MET A 95 9.12 8.55 18.42
C MET A 95 10.55 8.96 18.77
N ALA A 96 11.55 8.47 18.02
CA ALA A 96 12.95 8.83 18.22
C ALA A 96 13.22 10.33 18.07
N ILE A 97 12.45 11.03 17.23
CA ILE A 97 12.55 12.49 17.09
C ILE A 97 11.91 13.22 18.27
N LEU A 98 10.86 12.67 18.90
CA LEU A 98 10.09 13.34 19.96
C LEU A 98 10.77 13.31 21.33
N PHE A 99 11.49 12.24 21.65
CA PHE A 99 12.31 12.15 22.86
C PHE A 99 13.68 12.76 22.59
#